data_AF-A0A1V5Z355-F1
#
_entry.id   AF-A0A1V5Z355-F1
#
_cell.length_a   1.000
_cell.length_b   1.000
_cell.length_c   1.000
_cell.angle_alpha   90.00
_cell.angle_beta   90.00
_cell.angle_gamma   90.00
#
_symmetry.space_group_name_H-M   'P 1'
#
loop_
_entity.id
_entity.type
_entity.pdbx_description
1 polymer ?
#
loop_
_entity_poly.entity_id
_entity_poly.type
_entity_poly.pdbx_seq_one_letter_code
_entity_poly.pdbx_strand_id
1 'polypeptide(L)'
;MRRNKIPEAIRSFRRVAAMDPPDPDVIGVLGELEESIGNLDDAEHAFARLVRVDPRNTTARSALGRILLARARPGEALRHLELAYEMDPYSPLTRALLARAYQMQGDSSRAGDHWRGVLAMTPEGDSLHAEAQAALVAIPTANPRRPR
;
A
#
# COMPACT_ATOMS: atom_id res chain seq x y z
N MET A 1 -15.78 18.28 -15.74
CA MET A 1 -17.05 17.69 -15.24
C MET A 1 -16.86 16.38 -14.44
N ARG A 2 -15.81 16.21 -13.62
CA ARG A 2 -15.57 14.96 -12.85
C ARG A 2 -16.22 14.92 -11.46
N ARG A 3 -16.48 16.09 -10.85
CA ARG A 3 -16.87 16.23 -9.44
C ARG A 3 -18.28 15.72 -9.09
N ASN A 4 -19.17 15.55 -10.07
CA ASN A 4 -20.57 15.15 -9.83
C ASN A 4 -20.89 13.69 -10.19
N LYS A 5 -19.92 12.92 -10.74
CA LYS A 5 -20.13 11.51 -11.14
C LYS A 5 -19.61 10.50 -10.11
N ILE A 6 -18.67 10.90 -9.24
CA ILE A 6 -18.07 9.99 -8.25
C ILE A 6 -19.11 9.46 -7.24
N PRO A 7 -20.02 10.29 -6.69
CA PRO A 7 -21.05 9.78 -5.78
C PRO A 7 -22.06 8.82 -6.45
N GLU A 8 -22.33 9.02 -7.75
CA GLU A 8 -23.22 8.14 -8.51
C GLU A 8 -22.56 6.80 -8.84
N ALA A 9 -21.29 6.83 -9.28
CA ALA A 9 -20.50 5.64 -9.51
C ALA A 9 -20.39 4.78 -8.24
N ILE A 10 -20.06 5.40 -7.10
CA ILE A 10 -19.99 4.71 -5.80
C ILE A 10 -21.32 4.04 -5.46
N ARG A 11 -22.46 4.72 -5.64
CA ARG A 11 -23.77 4.11 -5.38
C ARG A 11 -24.04 2.90 -6.27
N SER A 12 -23.69 2.97 -7.55
CA SER A 12 -23.84 1.85 -8.49
C SER A 12 -22.94 0.68 -8.11
N PHE A 13 -21.66 0.94 -7.80
CA PHE A 13 -20.71 -0.09 -7.38
C PHE A 13 -21.09 -0.73 -6.04
N ARG A 14 -21.61 0.04 -5.06
CA ARG A 14 -22.09 -0.51 -3.78
C ARG A 14 -23.21 -1.54 -3.95
N ARG A 15 -24.14 -1.33 -4.90
CA ARG A 15 -25.21 -2.30 -5.18
C ARG A 15 -24.66 -3.61 -5.75
N VAL A 16 -23.74 -3.51 -6.69
CA VAL A 16 -23.13 -4.68 -7.34
C VAL A 16 -22.22 -5.43 -6.35
N ALA A 17 -21.44 -4.70 -5.55
CA ALA A 17 -20.61 -5.29 -4.49
C ALA A 17 -21.43 -6.02 -3.42
N ALA A 18 -22.71 -5.67 -3.23
CA ALA A 18 -23.61 -6.31 -2.28
C ALA A 18 -24.30 -7.58 -2.82
N MET A 19 -24.09 -7.93 -4.09
CA MET A 19 -24.61 -9.19 -4.66
C MET A 19 -23.88 -10.40 -4.08
N ASP A 20 -24.54 -11.55 -4.15
CA ASP A 20 -24.01 -12.85 -3.71
C ASP A 20 -23.97 -13.83 -4.91
N PRO A 21 -22.79 -14.33 -5.32
CA PRO A 21 -21.47 -14.05 -4.76
C PRO A 21 -20.96 -12.65 -5.15
N PRO A 22 -20.14 -12.01 -4.30
CA PRO A 22 -19.60 -10.70 -4.62
C PRO A 22 -18.45 -10.77 -5.63
N ASP A 23 -18.46 -9.84 -6.58
CA ASP A 23 -17.40 -9.71 -7.59
C ASP A 23 -16.15 -9.00 -6.99
N PRO A 24 -14.98 -9.68 -6.93
CA PRO A 24 -13.74 -9.10 -6.42
C PRO A 24 -13.31 -7.82 -7.15
N ASP A 25 -13.51 -7.75 -8.47
CA ASP A 25 -13.08 -6.61 -9.28
C ASP A 25 -13.89 -5.36 -8.91
N VAL A 26 -15.19 -5.55 -8.70
CA VAL A 26 -16.11 -4.50 -8.26
C VAL A 26 -15.78 -4.01 -6.86
N ILE A 27 -15.42 -4.91 -5.94
CA ILE A 27 -14.97 -4.52 -4.59
C ILE A 27 -13.68 -3.69 -4.68
N GLY A 28 -12.75 -4.08 -5.54
CA GLY A 28 -11.50 -3.34 -5.79
C GLY A 28 -11.75 -1.93 -6.30
N VAL A 29 -12.56 -1.79 -7.35
CA VAL A 29 -12.93 -0.48 -7.92
C VAL A 29 -13.64 0.40 -6.89
N LEU A 30 -14.51 -0.17 -6.06
CA LEU A 30 -15.14 0.58 -4.98
C LEU A 30 -14.09 1.09 -3.97
N GLY A 31 -13.16 0.25 -3.55
CA GLY A 31 -12.08 0.65 -2.64
C GLY A 31 -11.23 1.79 -3.19
N GLU A 32 -10.83 1.72 -4.47
CA GLU A 32 -10.08 2.77 -5.15
C GLU A 32 -10.87 4.09 -5.23
N LEU A 33 -12.17 4.02 -5.51
CA LEU A 33 -13.02 5.21 -5.60
C LEU A 33 -13.19 5.88 -4.23
N GLU A 34 -13.49 5.11 -3.18
CA GLU A 34 -13.63 5.63 -1.81
C GLU A 34 -12.33 6.28 -1.33
N GLU A 35 -11.20 5.66 -1.65
CA GLU A 35 -9.90 6.21 -1.33
C GLU A 35 -9.63 7.52 -2.08
N SER A 36 -9.96 7.59 -3.37
CA SER A 36 -9.74 8.79 -4.20
C SER A 36 -10.52 10.02 -3.71
N ILE A 37 -11.60 9.81 -2.96
CA ILE A 37 -12.40 10.88 -2.34
C ILE A 37 -12.06 11.12 -0.87
N GLY A 38 -11.07 10.39 -0.33
CA GLY A 38 -10.60 10.54 1.05
C GLY A 38 -11.42 9.78 2.09
N ASN A 39 -12.37 8.94 1.68
CA ASN A 39 -13.15 8.09 2.58
C ASN A 39 -12.33 6.85 2.99
N LEU A 40 -11.28 7.07 3.79
CA LEU A 40 -10.35 6.00 4.16
C LEU A 40 -11.00 4.86 4.94
N ASP A 41 -12.08 5.13 5.70
CA ASP A 41 -12.85 4.09 6.40
C ASP A 41 -13.53 3.10 5.43
N ASP A 42 -14.25 3.63 4.44
CA ASP A 42 -14.95 2.82 3.43
C ASP A 42 -13.94 2.11 2.51
N ALA A 43 -12.85 2.78 2.16
CA ALA A 43 -11.76 2.18 1.39
C ALA A 43 -11.11 1.00 2.14
N GLU A 44 -10.79 1.18 3.43
CA GLU A 44 -10.25 0.11 4.27
C GLU A 44 -11.21 -1.09 4.32
N HIS A 45 -12.51 -0.84 4.52
CA HIS A 45 -13.51 -1.90 4.56
C HIS A 45 -13.59 -2.67 3.24
N ALA A 46 -13.57 -1.96 2.10
CA ALA A 46 -13.60 -2.55 0.77
C ALA A 46 -12.37 -3.44 0.52
N PHE A 47 -11.15 -2.92 0.74
CA PHE A 47 -9.94 -3.70 0.52
C PHE A 47 -9.79 -4.85 1.53
N ALA A 48 -10.19 -4.68 2.78
CA ALA A 48 -10.23 -5.78 3.76
C ALA A 48 -11.23 -6.87 3.35
N ARG A 49 -12.36 -6.52 2.74
CA ARG A 49 -13.28 -7.49 2.15
C ARG A 49 -12.67 -8.18 0.93
N LEU A 50 -12.01 -7.44 0.04
CA LEU A 50 -11.33 -8.00 -1.13
C LEU A 50 -10.24 -9.00 -0.73
N VAL A 51 -9.44 -8.69 0.29
CA VAL A 51 -8.42 -9.62 0.84
C VAL A 51 -9.04 -10.90 1.42
N ARG A 52 -10.28 -10.85 1.94
CA ARG A 52 -11.00 -12.04 2.42
C ARG A 52 -11.54 -12.89 1.27
N VAL A 53 -12.05 -12.26 0.21
CA VAL A 53 -12.59 -12.96 -0.96
C VAL A 53 -11.47 -13.53 -1.83
N ASP A 54 -10.38 -12.78 -2.00
CA ASP A 54 -9.16 -13.21 -2.70
C ASP A 54 -7.92 -13.02 -1.80
N PRO A 55 -7.58 -14.06 -1.01
CA PRO A 55 -6.41 -14.04 -0.16
C PRO A 55 -5.06 -14.13 -0.91
N ARG A 56 -5.02 -14.13 -2.25
CA ARG A 56 -3.77 -14.06 -3.01
C ARG A 56 -3.61 -12.77 -3.79
N ASN A 57 -4.60 -11.87 -3.71
CA ASN A 57 -4.53 -10.56 -4.32
C ASN A 57 -3.46 -9.70 -3.61
N THR A 58 -2.30 -9.52 -4.26
CA THR A 58 -1.20 -8.70 -3.76
C THR A 58 -1.54 -7.22 -3.85
N THR A 59 -2.19 -6.79 -4.93
CA THR A 59 -2.66 -5.41 -5.11
C THR A 59 -3.59 -4.96 -3.99
N ALA A 60 -4.57 -5.78 -3.62
CA ALA A 60 -5.50 -5.49 -2.53
C ALA A 60 -4.80 -5.39 -1.16
N ARG A 61 -3.80 -6.25 -0.91
CA ARG A 61 -2.97 -6.19 0.30
C ARG A 61 -2.13 -4.92 0.35
N SER A 62 -1.52 -4.54 -0.76
CA SER A 62 -0.72 -3.32 -0.85
C SER A 62 -1.58 -2.06 -0.71
N ALA A 63 -2.78 -2.05 -1.29
CA ALA A 63 -3.76 -0.97 -1.11
C ALA A 63 -4.20 -0.86 0.36
N LEU A 64 -4.55 -1.98 1.00
CA LEU A 64 -4.91 -2.02 2.43
C LEU A 64 -3.75 -1.54 3.30
N GLY A 65 -2.52 -2.02 3.05
CA GLY A 65 -1.33 -1.57 3.76
C GLY A 65 -1.09 -0.06 3.62
N ARG A 66 -1.27 0.48 2.42
CA ARG A 66 -1.15 1.93 2.16
C ARG A 66 -2.19 2.75 2.91
N ILE A 67 -3.45 2.29 2.97
CA ILE A 67 -4.51 2.94 3.74
C ILE A 67 -4.20 2.89 5.24
N LEU A 68 -3.74 1.75 5.75
CA LEU A 68 -3.34 1.59 7.15
C LEU A 68 -2.19 2.53 7.53
N LEU A 69 -1.23 2.76 6.63
CA LEU A 69 -0.16 3.76 6.84
C LEU A 69 -0.70 5.18 6.88
N ALA A 70 -1.59 5.55 5.95
CA ALA A 70 -2.28 6.84 5.97
C ALA A 70 -3.06 7.07 7.28
N ARG A 71 -3.50 5.99 7.94
CA ARG A 71 -4.17 6.01 9.25
C ARG A 71 -3.23 5.84 10.45
N ALA A 72 -1.92 5.96 10.25
CA ALA A 72 -0.91 5.79 11.29
C ALA A 72 -0.95 4.43 12.03
N ARG A 73 -1.32 3.36 11.32
CA ARG A 73 -1.35 1.97 11.81
C ARG A 73 -0.27 1.10 11.14
N PRO A 74 1.03 1.40 11.34
CA PRO A 74 2.12 0.74 10.60
C PRO A 74 2.27 -0.75 10.95
N GLY A 75 1.95 -1.18 12.18
CA GLY A 75 2.04 -2.59 12.57
C GLY A 75 1.05 -3.48 11.82
N GLU A 76 -0.16 -2.99 11.58
CA GLU A 76 -1.16 -3.71 10.78
C GLU A 76 -0.84 -3.65 9.30
N ALA A 77 -0.31 -2.51 8.82
CA ALA A 77 0.16 -2.38 7.45
C ALA A 77 1.24 -3.42 7.13
N LEU A 78 2.24 -3.59 8.01
CA LEU A 78 3.32 -4.57 7.83
C LEU A 78 2.79 -5.99 7.61
N ARG A 79 1.80 -6.44 8.38
CA ARG A 79 1.22 -7.79 8.21
C ARG A 79 0.68 -8.04 6.80
N HIS A 80 0.07 -7.03 6.19
CA HIS A 80 -0.46 -7.16 4.83
C HIS A 80 0.63 -6.98 3.77
N LEU A 81 1.53 -6.03 3.98
CA LEU A 81 2.59 -5.69 3.04
C LEU A 81 3.68 -6.77 2.96
N GLU A 82 4.04 -7.42 4.09
CA GLU A 82 4.98 -8.53 4.12
C GLU A 82 4.44 -9.72 3.33
N LEU A 83 3.17 -10.07 3.52
CA LEU A 83 2.51 -11.12 2.72
C LEU A 83 2.42 -10.74 1.23
N ALA A 84 2.13 -9.49 0.91
CA ALA A 84 2.11 -9.02 -0.47
C ALA A 84 3.50 -9.15 -1.12
N TYR A 85 4.55 -8.79 -0.38
CA TYR A 85 5.94 -8.87 -0.82
C TYR A 85 6.44 -10.31 -0.97
N GLU A 86 6.04 -11.21 -0.08
CA GLU A 86 6.34 -12.65 -0.19
C GLU A 86 5.73 -13.27 -1.46
N MET A 87 4.52 -12.84 -1.82
CA MET A 87 3.82 -13.32 -3.02
C MET A 87 4.34 -12.66 -4.30
N ASP A 88 4.67 -11.37 -4.26
CA ASP A 88 5.24 -10.62 -5.38
C ASP A 88 6.37 -9.67 -4.89
N PRO A 89 7.62 -10.15 -4.91
CA PRO A 89 8.77 -9.36 -4.45
C PRO A 89 9.23 -8.31 -5.48
N TYR A 90 8.59 -8.27 -6.67
CA TYR A 90 8.96 -7.41 -7.79
C TYR A 90 8.07 -6.18 -7.94
N SER A 91 7.25 -5.88 -6.93
CA SER A 91 6.48 -4.63 -6.85
C SER A 91 7.28 -3.51 -6.15
N PRO A 92 7.75 -2.46 -6.88
CA PRO A 92 8.43 -1.32 -6.26
C PRO A 92 7.52 -0.58 -5.27
N LEU A 93 6.23 -0.49 -5.59
CA LEU A 93 5.23 0.13 -4.71
C LEU A 93 5.12 -0.61 -3.37
N THR A 94 5.03 -1.94 -3.39
CA THR A 94 4.94 -2.73 -2.15
C THR A 94 6.19 -2.58 -1.30
N ARG A 95 7.38 -2.56 -1.92
CA ARG A 95 8.65 -2.29 -1.22
C ARG A 95 8.68 -0.87 -0.62
N ALA A 96 8.24 0.14 -1.36
CA ALA A 96 8.16 1.51 -0.84
C ALA A 96 7.23 1.60 0.38
N LEU A 97 6.08 0.93 0.33
CA LEU A 97 5.14 0.88 1.45
C LEU A 97 5.72 0.16 2.67
N LEU A 98 6.43 -0.96 2.48
CA LEU A 98 7.18 -1.62 3.57
C LEU A 98 8.22 -0.69 4.17
N ALA A 99 8.97 0.02 3.33
CA ALA A 99 9.99 0.95 3.79
C ALA A 99 9.39 2.06 4.66
N ARG A 100 8.29 2.69 4.20
CA ARG A 100 7.53 3.68 4.99
C ARG A 100 7.01 3.09 6.29
N ALA A 101 6.47 1.87 6.27
CA ALA A 101 5.95 1.21 7.46
C ALA A 101 7.05 1.00 8.52
N TYR A 102 8.22 0.52 8.11
CA TYR A 102 9.37 0.37 9.00
C TYR A 102 9.92 1.70 9.50
N GLN A 103 9.94 2.76 8.68
CA GLN A 103 10.30 4.11 9.13
C GLN A 103 9.35 4.61 10.24
N MET A 104 8.05 4.41 10.08
CA MET A 104 7.06 4.79 11.10
C MET A 104 7.21 3.99 12.40
N GLN A 105 7.78 2.79 12.35
CA GLN A 105 8.14 2.00 13.53
C GLN A 105 9.53 2.33 14.10
N GLY A 106 10.30 3.21 13.45
CA GLY A 106 11.67 3.53 13.84
C GLY A 106 12.71 2.48 13.43
N ASP A 107 12.35 1.49 12.62
CA ASP A 107 13.29 0.48 12.11
C ASP A 107 13.98 0.99 10.83
N SER A 108 14.96 1.87 11.04
CA SER A 108 15.74 2.47 9.97
C SER A 108 16.53 1.46 9.13
N SER A 109 16.89 0.31 9.71
CA SER A 109 17.65 -0.73 9.00
C SER A 109 16.80 -1.37 7.92
N ARG A 110 15.65 -1.94 8.29
CA ARG A 110 14.73 -2.60 7.33
C ARG A 110 14.14 -1.59 6.35
N ALA A 111 13.85 -0.38 6.81
CA ALA A 111 13.45 0.71 5.92
C ALA A 111 14.48 0.96 4.81
N GLY A 112 15.77 1.06 5.17
CA GLY A 112 16.84 1.29 4.22
C GLY A 112 17.02 0.14 3.21
N ASP A 113 16.84 -1.11 3.65
CA ASP A 113 16.89 -2.28 2.76
C ASP A 113 15.80 -2.22 1.69
N HIS A 114 14.57 -1.90 2.09
CA HIS A 114 13.47 -1.79 1.14
C HIS A 114 13.60 -0.60 0.19
N TRP A 115 14.03 0.58 0.68
CA TRP A 115 14.28 1.74 -0.20
C TRP A 115 15.39 1.50 -1.21
N ARG A 116 16.49 0.83 -0.83
CA ARG A 116 17.53 0.39 -1.77
C ARG A 116 16.96 -0.56 -2.83
N GLY A 117 16.05 -1.44 -2.43
CA GLY A 117 15.33 -2.30 -3.37
C GLY A 117 14.49 -1.51 -4.37
N VAL A 118 13.79 -0.45 -3.94
CA VAL A 118 13.04 0.44 -4.85
C VAL A 118 13.98 1.08 -5.87
N LEU A 119 15.10 1.66 -5.43
CA LEU A 119 16.08 2.29 -6.34
C LEU A 119 16.62 1.34 -7.41
N ALA A 120 16.83 0.07 -7.07
CA ALA A 120 17.31 -0.94 -8.02
C ALA A 120 16.27 -1.30 -9.10
N MET A 121 14.99 -1.00 -8.86
CA MET A 121 13.87 -1.42 -9.71
C MET A 121 13.22 -0.27 -10.48
N THR A 122 13.47 0.98 -10.08
CA THR A 122 12.85 2.17 -10.68
C THR A 122 13.90 3.02 -11.40
N PRO A 123 13.62 3.53 -12.62
CA PRO A 123 14.53 4.45 -13.30
C PRO A 123 14.57 5.83 -12.63
N GLU A 124 15.63 6.61 -12.84
CA GLU A 124 15.86 7.91 -12.16
C GLU A 124 14.74 8.95 -12.34
N GLY A 125 13.95 8.85 -13.43
CA GLY A 125 12.80 9.75 -13.68
C GLY A 125 11.50 9.35 -12.98
N ASP A 126 11.47 8.21 -12.29
CA ASP A 126 10.28 7.73 -11.57
C ASP A 126 10.13 8.45 -10.22
N SER A 127 8.90 8.79 -9.84
CA SER A 127 8.63 9.45 -8.56
C SER A 127 9.02 8.58 -7.36
N LEU A 128 8.88 7.26 -7.47
CA LEU A 128 9.33 6.32 -6.43
C LEU A 128 10.86 6.26 -6.35
N HIS A 129 11.58 6.47 -7.46
CA HIS A 129 13.05 6.55 -7.42
C HIS A 129 13.49 7.78 -6.61
N ALA A 130 12.95 8.95 -6.94
CA ALA A 130 13.26 10.20 -6.24
C ALA A 130 12.91 10.12 -4.75
N GLU A 131 11.76 9.52 -4.41
CA GLU A 131 11.37 9.30 -3.02
C GLU A 131 12.34 8.38 -2.28
N ALA A 132 12.75 7.27 -2.89
CA ALA A 132 13.68 6.33 -2.29
C ALA A 132 15.05 6.98 -2.04
N GLN A 133 15.55 7.82 -2.97
CA GLN A 133 16.77 8.59 -2.79
C GLN A 133 16.66 9.53 -1.58
N ALA A 134 15.58 10.32 -1.52
CA ALA A 134 15.33 11.25 -0.42
C ALA A 134 15.23 10.52 0.93
N ALA A 135 14.51 9.39 0.97
CA ALA A 135 14.33 8.60 2.16
C ALA A 135 15.65 8.01 2.68
N LEU A 136 16.53 7.54 1.79
CA LEU A 136 17.84 7.00 2.18
C LEU A 136 18.80 8.06 2.71
N VAL A 137 18.72 9.30 2.23
CA VAL A 137 19.47 10.44 2.81
C VAL A 137 18.98 10.77 4.21
N ALA A 138 17.66 10.67 4.44
CA ALA A 138 17.05 10.96 5.74
C ALA A 138 17.22 9.83 6.77
N ILE A 139 17.46 8.59 6.32
CA ILE A 139 17.80 7.49 7.21
C ILE A 139 19.20 7.74 7.77
N PRO A 140 19.36 7.88 9.11
CA PRO A 140 20.67 7.99 9.70
C PRO A 140 21.46 6.76 9.28
N THR A 141 22.60 6.94 8.60
CA THR A 141 23.50 5.84 8.32
C THR A 141 23.90 5.26 9.67
N ALA A 142 23.38 4.09 9.99
CA ALA A 142 23.88 3.32 11.11
C ALA A 142 25.38 3.14 10.85
N ASN A 143 26.19 3.80 11.67
CA ASN A 143 27.64 3.75 11.67
C ASN A 143 28.09 2.30 11.44
N PRO A 144 28.93 1.99 10.42
CA PRO A 144 29.36 0.63 10.19
C PRO A 144 30.30 0.23 11.32
N ARG A 145 29.77 -0.41 12.38
CA ARG A 145 30.45 -1.36 13.28
C ARG A 145 29.58 -1.65 14.51
N ARG A 146 29.25 -2.93 14.68
CA ARG A 146 29.81 -3.71 15.80
C ARG A 146 29.86 -5.19 15.39
N PRO A 147 31.02 -5.72 15.00
CA PRO A 147 31.22 -7.15 15.10
C PRO A 147 31.21 -7.52 16.61
N ARG A 148 30.61 -8.66 16.94
CA ARG A 148 31.00 -9.38 18.17
C ARG A 148 32.27 -10.15 17.88
#